data_AF-A0A2A4HGI5-F1
#
_entry.id   AF-A0A2A4HGI5-F1
#
_cell.length_a   1.000
_cell.length_b   1.000
_cell.length_c   1.000
_cell.angle_alpha   90.00
_cell.angle_beta   90.00
_cell.angle_gamma   90.00
#
_symmetry.space_group_name_H-M   'P 1'
#
loop_
_entity.id
_entity.type
_entity.pdbx_description
1 polymer ?
#
loop_
_entity_poly.entity_id
_entity_poly.type
_entity_poly.pdbx_seq_one_letter_code
_entity_poly.pdbx_strand_id
1 'polypeptide(L)'
;MKHLPSKALCGFGAALLLAGCGSESKPNIAIGPPASTTQSVSQLLFDAYGIGSDKYNTYQEGFGAALDGVQDGNIDISIGILGLPSGSIENLQASSGDVRLISLSDDAIDYIESNSAYQRFTIPANSYAFQDEDVNTITAYAILVGNTNTIDEQLGYELARLMHEHAEENTHSQSAFITLENALNGSEGLPIHPGAKRYYEEQGLSVANPVAELGDITSKREFVLGTGSQGGTYYPLGGEMATIWNRYLDDQNFTNIETGASIENLVSIRDNNLDLGMTVHAPAQDAVAGRGEFDGMEIGNVAFIGHIYPEVIQVVTRERSNINSLSDLAK
;
A
#
# COMPACT_ATOMS: atom_id res chain seq x y z
N MET A 1 -35.89 64.68 35.09
CA MET A 1 -34.68 64.56 34.23
C MET A 1 -34.92 63.41 33.26
N LYS A 2 -34.84 63.69 31.95
CA LYS A 2 -34.46 62.82 30.78
C LYS A 2 -35.00 61.38 30.74
N HIS A 3 -35.49 60.77 29.66
CA HIS A 3 -35.80 61.02 28.24
C HIS A 3 -36.58 59.74 27.81
N LEU A 4 -37.80 59.85 27.25
CA LEU A 4 -38.22 59.56 25.86
C LEU A 4 -38.00 58.11 25.30
N PRO A 5 -38.84 57.65 24.33
CA PRO A 5 -39.57 56.37 24.39
C PRO A 5 -39.19 55.38 23.27
N SER A 6 -39.55 54.09 23.42
CA SER A 6 -39.52 53.15 22.30
C SER A 6 -40.84 53.19 21.51
N LYS A 7 -40.73 53.59 20.25
CA LYS A 7 -41.76 53.42 19.21
C LYS A 7 -41.56 52.08 18.50
N ALA A 8 -42.68 51.55 18.04
CA ALA A 8 -42.88 50.35 17.24
C ALA A 8 -42.05 50.25 15.95
N LEU A 9 -41.88 49.02 15.45
CA LEU A 9 -41.99 48.60 14.03
C LEU A 9 -41.99 47.05 14.02
N CYS A 10 -43.08 46.36 13.67
CA CYS A 10 -43.63 46.05 12.35
C CYS A 10 -42.91 44.89 11.64
N GLY A 11 -43.72 43.98 11.10
CA GLY A 11 -43.33 42.64 10.65
C GLY A 11 -42.34 42.55 9.49
N PHE A 12 -41.61 41.44 9.49
CA PHE A 12 -41.07 40.76 8.32
C PHE A 12 -41.60 39.33 8.45
N GLY A 13 -42.46 38.83 7.56
CA GLY A 13 -42.13 38.58 6.16
C GLY A 13 -41.60 37.15 6.09
N ALA A 14 -42.52 36.19 5.94
CA ALA A 14 -42.19 34.78 5.75
C ALA A 14 -41.38 34.62 4.45
N ALA A 15 -40.07 34.47 4.58
CA ALA A 15 -39.23 33.97 3.51
C ALA A 15 -39.33 32.44 3.55
N LEU A 16 -40.09 31.86 2.62
CA LEU A 16 -39.87 30.48 2.20
C LEU A 16 -38.40 30.38 1.78
N LEU A 17 -37.61 29.67 2.57
CA LEU A 17 -36.34 29.11 2.11
C LEU A 17 -36.69 28.12 1.00
N LEU A 18 -36.55 28.56 -0.25
CA LEU A 18 -36.40 27.67 -1.38
C LEU A 18 -35.19 26.78 -1.05
N ALA A 19 -35.46 25.51 -0.80
CA ALA A 19 -34.46 24.46 -0.82
C ALA A 19 -33.70 24.60 -2.15
N GLY A 20 -32.45 25.05 -2.07
CA GLY A 20 -31.56 25.02 -3.21
C GLY A 20 -31.46 23.58 -3.68
N CYS A 21 -31.81 23.37 -4.94
CA CYS A 21 -31.51 22.15 -5.67
C CYS A 21 -30.01 21.84 -5.54
N GLY A 22 -29.72 20.54 -5.44
CA GLY A 22 -28.46 19.98 -4.99
C GLY A 22 -27.22 20.56 -5.67
N SER A 23 -26.26 20.98 -4.84
CA SER A 23 -24.90 20.57 -5.13
C SER A 23 -24.86 19.08 -4.84
N GLU A 24 -24.66 18.23 -5.85
CA GLU A 24 -24.21 16.87 -5.58
C GLU A 24 -22.96 17.00 -4.72
N SER A 25 -23.02 16.48 -3.49
CA SER A 25 -21.87 16.49 -2.59
C SER A 25 -20.79 15.64 -3.23
N LYS A 26 -19.61 16.21 -3.45
CA LYS A 26 -18.46 15.48 -3.96
C LYS A 26 -18.18 14.27 -3.07
N PRO A 27 -17.85 13.11 -3.64
CA PRO A 27 -17.49 11.94 -2.85
C PRO A 27 -16.20 12.18 -2.08
N ASN A 28 -16.15 11.62 -0.88
CA ASN A 28 -14.97 11.59 -0.02
C ASN A 28 -14.14 10.35 -0.38
N ILE A 29 -12.91 10.56 -0.87
CA ILE A 29 -12.06 9.46 -1.34
C ILE A 29 -10.77 9.42 -0.55
N ALA A 30 -10.51 8.27 0.08
CA ALA A 30 -9.22 7.97 0.66
C ALA A 30 -8.26 7.43 -0.40
N ILE A 31 -7.23 8.23 -0.70
CA ILE A 31 -6.22 7.95 -1.72
C ILE A 31 -4.93 7.37 -1.13
N GLY A 32 -4.91 7.11 0.18
CA GLY A 32 -3.72 6.63 0.90
C GLY A 32 -2.85 7.75 1.48
N PRO A 33 -1.90 7.41 2.38
CA PRO A 33 -1.06 8.38 3.08
C PRO A 33 -0.22 9.24 2.13
N PRO A 34 0.20 10.45 2.56
CA PRO A 34 1.19 11.25 1.83
C PRO A 34 2.47 10.44 1.58
N ALA A 35 3.06 10.60 0.39
CA ALA A 35 4.27 9.87 0.00
C ALA A 35 4.12 8.35 0.19
N SER A 36 3.04 7.78 -0.35
CA SER A 36 2.80 6.33 -0.38
C SER A 36 2.54 5.87 -1.82
N THR A 37 2.79 4.59 -2.08
CA THR A 37 2.46 4.01 -3.40
C THR A 37 0.96 3.99 -3.67
N THR A 38 0.14 3.84 -2.62
CA THR A 38 -1.32 3.96 -2.74
C THR A 38 -1.72 5.33 -3.27
N GLN A 39 -1.05 6.40 -2.84
CA GLN A 39 -1.32 7.75 -3.33
C GLN A 39 -0.92 7.92 -4.79
N SER A 40 0.28 7.50 -5.18
CA SER A 40 0.71 7.63 -6.58
C SER A 40 -0.12 6.77 -7.52
N VAL A 41 -0.49 5.54 -7.15
CA VAL A 41 -1.38 4.69 -7.97
C VAL A 41 -2.81 5.22 -8.01
N SER A 42 -3.31 5.84 -6.93
CA SER A 42 -4.62 6.51 -6.93
C SER A 42 -4.64 7.67 -7.93
N GLN A 43 -3.57 8.47 -7.98
CA GLN A 43 -3.46 9.54 -8.98
C GLN A 43 -3.41 8.97 -10.41
N LEU A 44 -2.64 7.90 -10.63
CA LEU A 44 -2.56 7.25 -11.94
C LEU A 44 -3.92 6.68 -12.38
N LEU A 45 -4.70 6.11 -11.46
CA LEU A 45 -6.08 5.70 -11.71
C LEU A 45 -6.93 6.92 -12.13
N PHE A 46 -6.89 8.02 -11.39
CA PHE A 46 -7.67 9.20 -11.74
C PHE A 46 -7.28 9.80 -13.09
N ASP A 47 -5.99 9.82 -13.43
CA ASP A 47 -5.51 10.26 -14.73
C ASP A 47 -6.04 9.37 -15.86
N ALA A 48 -6.05 8.04 -15.66
CA ALA A 48 -6.59 7.07 -16.62
C ALA A 48 -8.09 7.28 -16.90
N TYR A 49 -8.85 7.75 -15.90
CA TYR A 49 -10.28 8.06 -16.03
C TYR A 49 -10.58 9.54 -16.34
N GLY A 50 -9.56 10.41 -16.39
CA GLY A 50 -9.74 11.86 -16.55
C GLY A 50 -10.46 12.54 -15.37
N ILE A 51 -10.31 12.02 -14.16
CA ILE A 51 -10.94 12.54 -12.94
C ILE A 51 -10.06 13.65 -12.36
N GLY A 52 -10.53 14.90 -12.43
CA GLY A 52 -9.86 16.03 -11.79
C GLY A 52 -9.99 16.01 -10.26
N SER A 53 -9.00 16.56 -9.55
CA SER A 53 -9.04 16.69 -8.08
C SER A 53 -10.18 17.57 -7.57
N ASP A 54 -10.82 18.35 -8.45
CA ASP A 54 -12.02 19.12 -8.13
C ASP A 54 -13.29 18.27 -8.09
N LYS A 55 -13.24 16.97 -8.45
CA LYS A 55 -14.41 16.08 -8.47
C LYS A 55 -14.69 15.36 -7.15
N TYR A 56 -13.72 15.32 -6.23
CA TYR A 56 -13.82 14.60 -4.96
C TYR A 56 -13.19 15.40 -3.82
N ASN A 57 -13.48 15.03 -2.57
CA ASN A 57 -12.75 15.51 -1.40
C ASN A 57 -11.67 14.47 -1.04
N THR A 58 -10.44 14.92 -0.90
CA THR A 58 -9.28 14.04 -0.66
C THR A 58 -9.10 13.73 0.82
N TYR A 59 -8.93 12.44 1.12
CA TYR A 59 -8.50 11.92 2.42
C TYR A 59 -7.19 11.16 2.24
N GLN A 60 -6.21 11.40 3.12
CA GLN A 60 -4.86 10.83 3.02
C GLN A 60 -4.53 10.00 4.27
N GLU A 61 -5.36 8.99 4.54
CA GLU A 61 -5.26 8.15 5.73
C GLU A 61 -4.66 6.78 5.41
N GLY A 62 -4.16 6.09 6.43
CA GLY A 62 -3.80 4.68 6.33
C GLY A 62 -5.02 3.82 6.02
N PHE A 63 -4.82 2.65 5.42
CA PHE A 63 -5.93 1.86 4.86
C PHE A 63 -6.97 1.44 5.92
N GLY A 64 -6.52 1.10 7.14
CA GLY A 64 -7.44 0.77 8.25
C GLY A 64 -8.37 1.93 8.61
N ALA A 65 -7.81 3.11 8.88
CA ALA A 65 -8.59 4.31 9.21
C ALA A 65 -9.50 4.75 8.05
N ALA A 66 -9.04 4.57 6.80
CA ALA A 66 -9.89 4.78 5.63
C ALA A 66 -11.11 3.85 5.60
N LEU A 67 -10.95 2.57 5.94
CA LEU A 67 -12.07 1.63 6.01
C LEU A 67 -13.00 1.91 7.20
N ASP A 68 -12.49 2.40 8.34
CA ASP A 68 -13.34 2.89 9.43
C ASP A 68 -14.23 4.05 8.94
N GLY A 69 -13.65 4.99 8.18
CA GLY A 69 -14.42 6.06 7.54
C GLY A 69 -15.45 5.56 6.52
N VAL A 70 -15.14 4.50 5.77
CA VAL A 70 -16.10 3.84 4.85
C VAL A 70 -17.23 3.18 5.62
N GLN A 71 -16.91 2.48 6.72
CA GLN A 71 -17.88 1.88 7.61
C GLN A 71 -18.85 2.94 8.15
N ASP A 72 -18.33 4.06 8.64
CA ASP A 72 -19.12 5.14 9.23
C ASP A 72 -19.89 5.96 8.17
N GLY A 73 -19.41 5.97 6.93
CA GLY A 73 -20.01 6.74 5.82
C GLY A 73 -19.46 8.15 5.70
N ASN A 74 -18.30 8.39 6.31
CA ASN A 74 -17.53 9.62 6.15
C ASN A 74 -16.62 9.56 4.92
N ILE A 75 -16.29 8.36 4.43
CA ILE A 75 -15.52 8.09 3.22
C ILE A 75 -16.38 7.24 2.29
N ASP A 76 -16.48 7.60 1.01
CA ASP A 76 -17.27 6.89 0.01
C ASP A 76 -16.44 5.81 -0.71
N ILE A 77 -15.15 6.07 -0.92
CA ILE A 77 -14.22 5.16 -1.59
C ILE A 77 -12.90 5.11 -0.82
N SER A 78 -12.38 3.90 -0.59
CA SER A 78 -11.02 3.66 -0.13
C SER A 78 -10.25 2.90 -1.20
N ILE A 79 -9.08 3.41 -1.58
CA ILE A 79 -8.17 2.74 -2.52
C ILE A 79 -7.00 2.14 -1.72
N GLY A 80 -6.66 0.89 -1.99
CA GLY A 80 -5.53 0.21 -1.38
C GLY A 80 -4.79 -0.69 -2.36
N ILE A 81 -3.49 -0.88 -2.12
CA ILE A 81 -2.69 -1.95 -2.72
C ILE A 81 -2.40 -2.98 -1.64
N LEU A 82 -2.91 -4.20 -1.81
CA LEU A 82 -3.08 -5.15 -0.71
C LEU A 82 -2.88 -6.59 -1.16
N GLY A 83 -2.62 -7.46 -0.20
CA GLY A 83 -2.77 -8.90 -0.38
C GLY A 83 -4.21 -9.28 -0.67
N LEU A 84 -4.37 -10.39 -1.39
CA LEU A 84 -5.66 -10.97 -1.72
C LEU A 84 -5.78 -12.37 -1.08
N PRO A 85 -6.81 -12.64 -0.25
CA PRO A 85 -7.76 -11.68 0.32
C PRO A 85 -7.13 -10.78 1.40
N SER A 86 -7.77 -9.64 1.65
CA SER A 86 -7.46 -8.71 2.75
C SER A 86 -8.44 -8.89 3.91
N GLY A 87 -7.91 -9.21 5.10
CA GLY A 87 -8.72 -9.38 6.31
C GLY A 87 -9.48 -8.11 6.71
N SER A 88 -8.94 -6.92 6.41
CA SER A 88 -9.61 -5.64 6.71
C SER A 88 -10.84 -5.41 5.84
N ILE A 89 -10.84 -5.88 4.58
CA ILE A 89 -12.00 -5.84 3.69
C ILE A 89 -13.05 -6.86 4.15
N GLU A 90 -12.62 -8.05 4.58
CA GLU A 90 -13.53 -9.05 5.18
C GLU A 90 -14.19 -8.53 6.46
N ASN A 91 -13.44 -7.83 7.32
CA ASN A 91 -13.95 -7.22 8.53
C ASN A 91 -14.95 -6.09 8.21
N LEU A 92 -14.66 -5.25 7.22
CA LEU A 92 -15.63 -4.24 6.77
C LEU A 92 -16.92 -4.91 6.28
N GLN A 93 -16.82 -5.98 5.49
CA GLN A 93 -18.00 -6.72 5.02
C GLN A 93 -18.78 -7.34 6.18
N ALA A 94 -18.11 -7.94 7.16
CA ALA A 94 -18.75 -8.52 8.33
C ALA A 94 -19.52 -7.46 9.15
N SER A 95 -18.99 -6.24 9.23
CA SER A 95 -19.60 -5.12 9.97
C SER A 95 -20.70 -4.39 9.20
N SER A 96 -20.52 -4.21 7.88
CA SER A 96 -21.36 -3.32 7.07
C SER A 96 -22.42 -4.07 6.25
N GLY A 97 -22.11 -5.31 5.83
CA GLY A 97 -22.98 -6.20 5.07
C GLY A 97 -23.21 -5.81 3.61
N ASP A 98 -22.52 -4.81 3.10
CA ASP A 98 -22.79 -4.16 1.81
C ASP A 98 -21.50 -3.65 1.12
N VAL A 99 -20.36 -4.31 1.33
CA VAL A 99 -19.09 -3.96 0.67
C VAL A 99 -19.15 -4.31 -0.81
N ARG A 100 -18.50 -3.47 -1.61
CA ARG A 100 -18.30 -3.68 -3.05
C ARG A 100 -16.89 -3.31 -3.47
N LEU A 101 -16.33 -4.09 -4.38
CA LEU A 101 -15.12 -3.73 -5.11
C LEU A 101 -15.49 -3.11 -6.46
N ILE A 102 -14.89 -1.97 -6.79
CA ILE A 102 -15.08 -1.30 -8.09
C ILE A 102 -14.08 -1.90 -9.09
N SER A 103 -14.60 -2.53 -10.15
CA SER A 103 -13.80 -3.02 -11.27
C SER A 103 -13.29 -1.85 -12.12
N LEU A 104 -12.05 -1.97 -12.58
CA LEU A 104 -11.47 -1.05 -13.56
C LEU A 104 -11.94 -1.40 -14.98
N SER A 105 -12.00 -0.38 -15.85
CA SER A 105 -12.25 -0.55 -17.28
C SER A 105 -10.98 -1.00 -18.02
N ASP A 106 -11.16 -1.65 -19.18
CA ASP A 106 -10.03 -2.06 -20.02
C ASP A 106 -9.18 -0.87 -20.47
N ASP A 107 -9.81 0.23 -20.90
CA ASP A 107 -9.11 1.46 -21.31
C ASP A 107 -8.22 2.02 -20.19
N ALA A 108 -8.69 1.98 -18.94
CA ALA A 108 -7.92 2.46 -17.79
C ALA A 108 -6.73 1.54 -17.50
N ILE A 109 -6.94 0.22 -17.56
CA ILE A 109 -5.86 -0.76 -17.38
C ILE A 109 -4.81 -0.61 -18.49
N ASP A 110 -5.23 -0.52 -19.75
CA ASP A 110 -4.32 -0.37 -20.90
C ASP A 110 -3.48 0.92 -20.81
N TYR A 111 -4.10 2.01 -20.34
CA TYR A 111 -3.39 3.25 -20.04
C TYR A 111 -2.34 3.04 -18.95
N ILE A 112 -2.69 2.36 -17.86
CA ILE A 112 -1.80 2.12 -16.72
C ILE A 112 -0.62 1.24 -17.12
N GLU A 113 -0.85 0.13 -17.82
CA GLU A 113 0.22 -0.77 -18.30
C GLU A 113 1.17 -0.05 -19.27
N SER A 114 0.68 0.90 -20.05
CA SER A 114 1.50 1.68 -20.99
C SER A 114 2.35 2.75 -20.29
N ASN A 115 2.01 3.15 -19.07
CA ASN A 115 2.63 4.29 -18.36
C ASN A 115 3.26 3.90 -17.01
N SER A 116 3.31 2.61 -16.66
CA SER A 116 3.80 2.15 -15.36
C SER A 116 4.33 0.71 -15.41
N ALA A 117 4.81 0.22 -14.27
CA ALA A 117 5.20 -1.19 -14.10
C ALA A 117 4.06 -2.09 -13.60
N TYR A 118 2.85 -1.55 -13.40
CA TYR A 118 1.70 -2.35 -13.01
C TYR A 118 1.20 -3.20 -14.18
N GLN A 119 0.69 -4.38 -13.88
CA GLN A 119 0.16 -5.31 -14.87
C GLN A 119 -1.31 -5.56 -14.64
N ARG A 120 -2.04 -5.86 -15.71
CA ARG A 120 -3.44 -6.29 -15.65
C ARG A 120 -3.57 -7.51 -14.74
N PHE A 121 -4.60 -7.49 -13.90
CA PHE A 121 -4.98 -8.61 -13.05
C PHE A 121 -6.50 -8.71 -12.95
N THR A 122 -7.00 -9.91 -12.69
CA THR A 122 -8.40 -10.14 -12.40
C THR A 122 -8.47 -10.80 -11.03
N ILE A 123 -9.16 -10.16 -10.08
CA ILE A 123 -9.57 -10.80 -8.83
C ILE A 123 -10.70 -11.76 -9.20
N PRO A 124 -10.49 -13.08 -9.14
CA PRO A 124 -11.52 -14.03 -9.54
C PRO A 124 -12.75 -13.92 -8.63
N ALA A 125 -13.93 -14.20 -9.16
CA ALA A 125 -15.15 -14.41 -8.38
C ALA A 125 -14.89 -15.34 -7.19
N ASN A 126 -15.46 -15.00 -6.03
CA ASN A 126 -15.31 -15.71 -4.76
C ASN A 126 -13.92 -15.61 -4.12
N SER A 127 -13.07 -14.67 -4.55
CA SER A 127 -11.84 -14.33 -3.80
C SER A 127 -12.17 -13.71 -2.44
N TYR A 128 -13.30 -12.99 -2.39
CA TYR A 128 -14.01 -12.67 -1.16
C TYR A 128 -15.39 -13.32 -1.18
N ALA A 129 -15.88 -13.75 -0.02
CA ALA A 129 -17.18 -14.44 0.09
C ALA A 129 -18.39 -13.60 -0.37
N PHE A 130 -18.26 -12.26 -0.42
CA PHE A 130 -19.32 -11.34 -0.86
C PHE A 130 -19.23 -10.95 -2.33
N GLN A 131 -18.17 -11.38 -3.03
CA GLN A 131 -17.84 -10.93 -4.37
C GLN A 131 -18.12 -12.07 -5.37
N ASP A 132 -19.28 -12.03 -6.01
CA ASP A 132 -19.76 -13.10 -6.90
C ASP A 132 -19.31 -12.96 -8.37
N GLU A 133 -18.71 -11.83 -8.74
CA GLU A 133 -18.27 -11.51 -10.10
C GLU A 133 -16.79 -11.13 -10.13
N ASP A 134 -16.08 -11.51 -11.19
CA ASP A 134 -14.69 -11.10 -11.43
C ASP A 134 -14.52 -9.57 -11.35
N VAL A 135 -13.44 -9.12 -10.73
CA VAL A 135 -13.09 -7.70 -10.64
C VAL A 135 -11.78 -7.47 -11.39
N ASN A 136 -11.84 -6.73 -12.49
CA ASN A 136 -10.65 -6.36 -13.25
C ASN A 136 -9.91 -5.24 -12.53
N THR A 137 -8.60 -5.37 -12.43
CA THR A 137 -7.74 -4.46 -11.71
C THR A 137 -6.30 -4.57 -12.23
N ILE A 138 -5.36 -4.05 -11.46
CA ILE A 138 -3.93 -4.14 -11.70
C ILE A 138 -3.21 -4.74 -10.49
N THR A 139 -2.02 -5.29 -10.71
CA THR A 139 -1.18 -5.94 -9.71
C THR A 139 0.27 -5.46 -9.80
N ALA A 140 0.98 -5.62 -8.70
CA ALA A 140 2.42 -5.48 -8.55
C ALA A 140 2.96 -6.57 -7.61
N TYR A 141 4.24 -6.54 -7.31
CA TYR A 141 4.87 -7.39 -6.29
C TYR A 141 5.27 -6.61 -5.05
N ALA A 142 4.99 -7.21 -3.88
CA ALA A 142 5.55 -6.85 -2.60
C ALA A 142 6.90 -7.51 -2.44
N ILE A 143 7.89 -6.71 -2.06
CA ILE A 143 9.26 -7.16 -1.87
C ILE A 143 9.79 -6.70 -0.50
N LEU A 144 10.72 -7.47 0.04
CA LEU A 144 11.53 -7.09 1.19
C LEU A 144 12.84 -6.50 0.68
N VAL A 145 13.17 -5.32 1.18
CA VAL A 145 14.46 -4.67 0.96
C VAL A 145 15.20 -4.43 2.28
N GLY A 146 16.53 -4.43 2.22
CA GLY A 146 17.41 -4.15 3.35
C GLY A 146 18.31 -2.95 3.12
N ASN A 147 18.68 -2.27 4.21
CA ASN A 147 19.64 -1.20 4.22
C ASN A 147 21.07 -1.75 4.18
N THR A 148 21.82 -1.45 3.13
CA THR A 148 23.18 -1.98 2.94
C THR A 148 24.20 -1.41 3.92
N ASN A 149 23.83 -0.39 4.70
CA ASN A 149 24.66 0.15 5.79
C ASN A 149 24.43 -0.54 7.13
N THR A 150 23.40 -1.39 7.26
CA THR A 150 23.06 -2.01 8.56
C THR A 150 22.84 -3.52 8.49
N ILE A 151 22.47 -4.06 7.32
CA ILE A 151 22.31 -5.50 7.11
C ILE A 151 23.62 -6.06 6.55
N ASP A 152 24.33 -6.88 7.33
CA ASP A 152 25.55 -7.53 6.86
C ASP A 152 25.26 -8.76 6.00
N GLU A 153 26.29 -9.25 5.31
CA GLU A 153 26.15 -10.39 4.39
C GLU A 153 25.49 -11.60 5.07
N GLN A 154 25.91 -11.93 6.29
CA GLN A 154 25.37 -13.11 6.98
C GLN A 154 23.91 -12.91 7.36
N LEU A 155 23.56 -11.73 7.89
CA LEU A 155 22.18 -11.42 8.23
C LEU A 155 21.29 -11.43 6.98
N GLY A 156 21.72 -10.85 5.86
CA GLY A 156 20.93 -10.90 4.64
C GLY A 156 20.76 -12.32 4.08
N TYR A 157 21.72 -13.22 4.32
CA TYR A 157 21.56 -14.65 4.02
C TYR A 157 20.49 -15.28 4.92
N GLU A 158 20.57 -15.05 6.24
CA GLU A 158 19.62 -15.60 7.19
C GLU A 158 18.19 -15.07 6.97
N LEU A 159 18.03 -13.79 6.65
CA LEU A 159 16.72 -13.21 6.35
C LEU A 159 16.10 -13.87 5.11
N ALA A 160 16.86 -14.01 4.02
CA ALA A 160 16.40 -14.73 2.84
C ALA A 160 16.07 -16.19 3.17
N ARG A 161 16.94 -16.89 3.90
CA ARG A 161 16.72 -18.29 4.30
C ARG A 161 15.44 -18.46 5.13
N LEU A 162 15.30 -17.69 6.20
CA LEU A 162 14.18 -17.80 7.13
C LEU A 162 12.85 -17.41 6.50
N MET A 163 12.85 -16.47 5.54
CA MET A 163 11.64 -16.15 4.76
C MET A 163 11.06 -17.40 4.11
N HIS A 164 11.89 -18.26 3.53
CA HIS A 164 11.42 -19.44 2.78
C HIS A 164 11.31 -20.70 3.63
N GLU A 165 12.31 -20.98 4.47
CA GLU A 165 12.34 -22.23 5.26
C GLU A 165 11.30 -22.25 6.40
N HIS A 166 10.84 -21.09 6.84
CA HIS A 166 9.85 -20.95 7.91
C HIS A 166 8.59 -20.20 7.47
N ALA A 167 8.33 -20.09 6.16
CA ALA A 167 7.13 -19.45 5.62
C ALA A 167 5.84 -20.06 6.19
N GLU A 168 5.81 -21.40 6.37
CA GLU A 168 4.65 -22.13 6.89
C GLU A 168 4.32 -21.83 8.36
N GLU A 169 5.25 -21.25 9.12
CA GLU A 169 5.01 -20.80 10.50
C GLU A 169 4.26 -19.47 10.57
N ASN A 170 4.20 -18.73 9.45
CA ASN A 170 3.47 -17.49 9.32
C ASN A 170 2.01 -17.79 8.93
N THR A 171 1.08 -17.44 9.80
CA THR A 171 -0.35 -17.70 9.67
C THR A 171 -1.07 -16.70 8.78
N HIS A 172 -0.40 -15.61 8.39
CA HIS A 172 -0.95 -14.63 7.47
C HIS A 172 -1.13 -15.22 6.06
N SER A 173 -2.29 -15.01 5.42
CA SER A 173 -2.64 -15.65 4.13
C SER A 173 -1.60 -15.48 3.03
N GLN A 174 -0.93 -14.33 3.01
CA GLN A 174 0.08 -14.00 2.00
C GLN A 174 1.41 -14.76 2.17
N SER A 175 1.65 -15.42 3.31
CA SER A 175 2.86 -16.25 3.50
C SER A 175 2.92 -17.41 2.50
N ALA A 176 1.77 -17.87 2.00
CA ALA A 176 1.67 -18.91 0.97
C ALA A 176 2.37 -18.54 -0.36
N PHE A 177 2.64 -17.25 -0.60
CA PHE A 177 3.36 -16.78 -1.79
C PHE A 177 4.88 -16.67 -1.57
N ILE A 178 5.37 -16.82 -0.33
CA ILE A 178 6.79 -16.82 0.01
C ILE A 178 7.35 -18.21 -0.29
N THR A 179 7.67 -18.44 -1.56
CA THR A 179 8.19 -19.70 -2.08
C THR A 179 9.47 -19.46 -2.86
N LEU A 180 10.31 -20.49 -2.99
CA LEU A 180 11.52 -20.43 -3.83
C LEU A 180 11.18 -20.15 -5.30
N GLU A 181 10.03 -20.62 -5.79
CA GLU A 181 9.57 -20.34 -7.16
C GLU A 181 9.35 -18.85 -7.39
N ASN A 182 8.79 -18.14 -6.40
CA ASN A 182 8.49 -16.72 -6.50
C ASN A 182 9.63 -15.82 -6.03
N ALA A 183 10.69 -16.37 -5.44
CA ALA A 183 11.65 -15.64 -4.60
C ALA A 183 12.28 -14.40 -5.25
N LEU A 184 12.39 -14.38 -6.58
CA LEU A 184 13.03 -13.30 -7.35
C LEU A 184 12.03 -12.40 -8.11
N ASN A 185 10.72 -12.62 -7.96
CA ASN A 185 9.70 -11.78 -8.60
C ASN A 185 9.79 -10.33 -8.10
N GLY A 186 9.77 -9.37 -9.04
CA GLY A 186 9.92 -7.95 -8.72
C GLY A 186 11.35 -7.52 -8.39
N SER A 187 12.35 -8.40 -8.57
CA SER A 187 13.75 -8.04 -8.36
C SER A 187 14.35 -7.29 -9.54
N GLU A 188 13.72 -7.28 -10.72
CA GLU A 188 14.31 -6.68 -11.93
C GLU A 188 14.70 -5.22 -11.70
N GLY A 189 15.90 -4.83 -12.14
CA GLY A 189 16.40 -3.46 -11.96
C GLY A 189 16.86 -3.10 -10.54
N LEU A 190 16.74 -4.02 -9.57
CA LEU A 190 17.21 -3.82 -8.19
C LEU A 190 18.55 -4.52 -7.94
N PRO A 191 19.46 -3.91 -7.16
CA PRO A 191 20.62 -4.60 -6.63
C PRO A 191 20.18 -5.61 -5.59
N ILE A 192 20.71 -6.83 -5.67
CA ILE A 192 20.43 -7.89 -4.70
C ILE A 192 21.45 -7.85 -3.56
N HIS A 193 20.98 -8.07 -2.34
CA HIS A 193 21.85 -8.20 -1.19
C HIS A 193 22.78 -9.42 -1.35
N PRO A 194 24.10 -9.30 -1.09
CA PRO A 194 25.06 -10.40 -1.33
C PRO A 194 24.71 -11.69 -0.59
N GLY A 195 24.27 -11.58 0.67
CA GLY A 195 23.79 -12.73 1.45
C GLY A 195 22.55 -13.40 0.86
N ALA A 196 21.57 -12.62 0.41
CA ALA A 196 20.35 -13.14 -0.21
C ALA A 196 20.66 -13.84 -1.53
N LYS A 197 21.54 -13.24 -2.36
CA LYS A 197 22.04 -13.87 -3.57
C LYS A 197 22.67 -15.23 -3.29
N ARG A 198 23.56 -15.30 -2.31
CA ARG A 198 24.23 -16.55 -1.92
C ARG A 198 23.20 -17.62 -1.56
N TYR A 199 22.20 -17.29 -0.74
CA TYR A 199 21.13 -18.22 -0.39
C TYR A 199 20.38 -18.72 -1.63
N TYR A 200 19.91 -17.82 -2.51
CA TYR A 200 19.14 -18.23 -3.68
C TYR A 200 19.95 -19.07 -4.68
N GLU A 201 21.22 -18.75 -4.90
CA GLU A 201 22.11 -19.55 -5.75
C GLU A 201 22.34 -20.95 -5.17
N GLU A 202 22.46 -21.09 -3.84
CA GLU A 202 22.52 -22.39 -3.17
C GLU A 202 21.23 -23.21 -3.32
N GLN A 203 20.08 -22.53 -3.40
CA GLN A 203 18.79 -23.17 -3.72
C GLN A 203 18.60 -23.46 -5.22
N GLY A 204 19.62 -23.19 -6.06
CA GLY A 204 19.62 -23.49 -7.48
C GLY A 204 18.96 -22.42 -8.37
N LEU A 205 18.64 -21.24 -7.82
CA LEU A 205 18.11 -20.13 -8.59
C LEU A 205 19.23 -19.39 -9.32
N SER A 206 18.95 -18.91 -10.53
CA SER A 206 19.85 -18.04 -11.28
C SER A 206 19.58 -16.59 -10.94
N VAL A 207 20.53 -15.91 -10.30
CA VAL A 207 20.39 -14.51 -9.87
C VAL A 207 21.22 -13.58 -10.78
N ALA A 208 20.54 -12.92 -11.72
CA ALA A 208 21.18 -12.02 -12.69
C ALA A 208 21.39 -10.58 -12.17
N ASN A 209 20.79 -10.25 -11.03
CA ASN A 209 20.83 -8.91 -10.43
C ASN A 209 22.27 -8.47 -10.12
N PRO A 210 22.58 -7.16 -10.24
CA PRO A 210 23.82 -6.61 -9.71
C PRO A 210 23.87 -6.83 -8.20
N VAL A 211 25.04 -7.16 -7.67
CA VAL A 211 25.23 -7.35 -6.23
C VAL A 211 25.39 -5.98 -5.57
N ALA A 212 24.63 -5.73 -4.51
CA ALA A 212 24.73 -4.49 -3.75
C ALA A 212 26.08 -4.38 -3.02
N GLU A 213 26.65 -3.18 -2.98
CA GLU A 213 27.81 -2.88 -2.14
C GLU A 213 27.34 -2.65 -0.69
N LEU A 214 27.97 -3.36 0.25
CA LEU A 214 27.71 -3.17 1.68
C LEU A 214 28.59 -2.02 2.21
N GLY A 215 28.01 -1.21 3.09
CA GLY A 215 28.74 -0.16 3.81
C GLY A 215 29.65 -0.71 4.90
N ASP A 216 30.30 0.20 5.65
CA ASP A 216 31.04 -0.15 6.86
C ASP A 216 30.07 -0.46 8.01
N ILE A 217 29.63 -1.71 8.08
CA ILE A 217 28.60 -2.14 9.04
C ILE A 217 29.22 -2.34 10.42
N THR A 218 28.68 -1.61 11.40
CA THR A 218 29.00 -1.83 12.81
C THR A 218 28.08 -2.88 13.41
N SER A 219 28.60 -3.66 14.37
CA SER A 219 27.81 -4.69 15.06
C SER A 219 26.53 -4.08 15.65
N LYS A 220 25.38 -4.52 15.13
CA LYS A 220 24.04 -4.14 15.56
C LYS A 220 23.26 -5.40 15.97
N ARG A 221 22.36 -5.25 16.94
CA ARG A 221 21.45 -6.33 17.38
C ARG A 221 19.98 -5.97 17.24
N GLU A 222 19.65 -4.69 17.19
CA GLU A 222 18.28 -4.18 17.10
C GLU A 222 18.00 -3.74 15.67
N PHE A 223 16.99 -4.32 15.04
CA PHE A 223 16.62 -4.03 13.65
C PHE A 223 15.16 -3.58 13.58
N VAL A 224 14.92 -2.57 12.75
CA VAL A 224 13.58 -2.02 12.54
C VAL A 224 13.12 -2.30 11.11
N LEU A 225 11.97 -2.96 11.01
CA LEU A 225 11.24 -3.25 9.77
C LEU A 225 10.14 -2.21 9.57
N GLY A 226 10.26 -1.38 8.54
CA GLY A 226 9.15 -0.56 8.05
C GLY A 226 8.13 -1.42 7.33
N THR A 227 6.86 -1.26 7.71
CA THR A 227 5.74 -2.04 7.14
C THR A 227 4.77 -1.13 6.40
N GLY A 228 3.57 -0.92 6.94
CA GLY A 228 2.54 -0.01 6.44
C GLY A 228 1.53 0.24 7.56
N SER A 229 0.35 0.74 7.23
CA SER A 229 -0.71 0.94 8.23
C SER A 229 -1.18 -0.36 8.85
N GLN A 230 -1.65 -0.34 10.11
CA GLN A 230 -2.13 -1.53 10.83
C GLN A 230 -3.27 -2.29 10.12
N GLY A 231 -4.14 -1.57 9.39
CA GLY A 231 -5.21 -2.18 8.59
C GLY A 231 -4.77 -2.64 7.20
N GLY A 232 -3.51 -2.45 6.82
CA GLY A 232 -2.95 -2.96 5.57
C GLY A 232 -2.39 -4.37 5.70
N THR A 233 -1.83 -4.89 4.61
CA THR A 233 -1.28 -6.26 4.56
C THR A 233 0.12 -6.34 5.18
N TYR A 234 0.95 -5.31 5.01
CA TYR A 234 2.35 -5.34 5.46
C TYR A 234 2.51 -5.43 6.98
N TYR A 235 1.69 -4.71 7.76
CA TYR A 235 1.86 -4.64 9.20
C TYR A 235 1.70 -5.99 9.91
N PRO A 236 0.57 -6.73 9.75
CA PRO A 236 0.42 -8.04 10.38
C PRO A 236 1.40 -9.07 9.83
N LEU A 237 1.61 -9.13 8.50
CA LEU A 237 2.56 -10.05 7.88
C LEU A 237 3.99 -9.83 8.38
N GLY A 238 4.45 -8.57 8.39
CA GLY A 238 5.77 -8.18 8.87
C GLY A 238 5.97 -8.42 10.37
N GLY A 239 4.93 -8.30 11.18
CA GLY A 239 4.96 -8.67 12.60
C GLY A 239 5.17 -10.16 12.83
N GLU A 240 4.51 -11.01 12.04
CA GLU A 240 4.73 -12.46 12.09
C GLU A 240 6.13 -12.84 11.55
N MET A 241 6.61 -12.19 10.48
CA MET A 241 7.98 -12.36 9.99
C MET A 241 9.02 -11.99 11.07
N ALA A 242 8.88 -10.84 11.72
CA ALA A 242 9.77 -10.41 12.80
C ALA A 242 9.73 -11.38 14.00
N THR A 243 8.55 -11.91 14.33
CA THR A 243 8.40 -12.93 15.38
C THR A 243 9.15 -14.22 15.05
N ILE A 244 9.11 -14.65 13.79
CA ILE A 244 9.86 -15.83 13.30
C ILE A 244 11.36 -15.53 13.35
N TRP A 245 11.83 -14.38 12.85
CA TRP A 245 13.25 -14.02 12.93
C TRP A 245 13.78 -14.02 14.36
N ASN A 246 13.05 -13.40 15.30
CA ASN A 246 13.39 -13.37 16.73
C ASN A 246 13.46 -14.75 17.39
N ARG A 247 12.81 -15.77 16.80
CA ARG A 247 12.83 -17.15 17.31
C ARG A 247 14.10 -17.90 16.87
N TYR A 248 14.66 -17.56 15.72
CA TYR A 248 15.76 -18.31 15.10
C TYR A 248 17.09 -17.55 15.12
N LEU A 249 17.08 -16.24 15.39
CA LEU A 249 18.25 -15.37 15.42
C LEU A 249 18.49 -14.87 16.85
N ASP A 250 18.98 -15.76 17.72
CA ASP A 250 19.09 -15.58 19.18
C ASP A 250 19.83 -14.31 19.64
N ASP A 251 20.74 -13.78 18.82
CA ASP A 251 21.55 -12.59 19.14
C ASP A 251 21.01 -11.28 18.51
N GLN A 252 19.83 -11.33 17.89
CA GLN A 252 19.22 -10.23 17.16
C GLN A 252 17.76 -10.03 17.61
N ASN A 253 17.26 -8.81 17.46
CA ASN A 253 15.91 -8.42 17.80
C ASN A 253 15.33 -7.56 16.66
N PHE A 254 14.22 -8.00 16.11
CA PHE A 254 13.49 -7.37 15.02
C PHE A 254 12.18 -6.81 15.55
N THR A 255 11.93 -5.54 15.23
CA THR A 255 10.68 -4.85 15.54
C THR A 255 10.08 -4.32 14.25
N ASN A 256 8.79 -4.56 14.04
CA ASN A 256 8.05 -3.94 12.94
C ASN A 256 7.39 -2.65 13.43
N ILE A 257 7.39 -1.62 12.58
CA ILE A 257 6.72 -0.36 12.86
C ILE A 257 5.71 -0.01 11.77
N GLU A 258 4.68 0.73 12.17
CA GLU A 258 3.69 1.32 11.26
C GLU A 258 4.32 2.52 10.54
N THR A 259 4.09 2.59 9.23
CA THR A 259 4.58 3.65 8.33
C THR A 259 3.55 3.92 7.23
N GLY A 260 3.79 4.92 6.39
CA GLY A 260 3.12 5.17 5.11
C GLY A 260 3.45 4.17 3.99
N ALA A 261 4.15 3.08 4.33
CA ALA A 261 4.57 1.99 3.43
C ALA A 261 5.73 2.37 2.47
N SER A 262 5.68 1.88 1.24
CA SER A 262 6.79 1.77 0.29
C SER A 262 7.73 2.98 0.22
N ILE A 263 7.21 4.17 -0.14
CA ILE A 263 8.05 5.36 -0.36
C ILE A 263 8.65 5.84 0.97
N GLU A 264 7.87 5.92 2.04
CA GLU A 264 8.37 6.27 3.37
C GLU A 264 9.42 5.28 3.88
N ASN A 265 9.21 3.97 3.66
CA ASN A 265 10.17 2.93 4.04
C ASN A 265 11.50 3.10 3.30
N LEU A 266 11.45 3.33 1.98
CA LEU A 266 12.64 3.58 1.16
C LEU A 266 13.38 4.84 1.59
N VAL A 267 12.66 5.95 1.79
CA VAL A 267 13.24 7.21 2.28
C VAL A 267 13.85 7.04 3.67
N SER A 268 13.21 6.27 4.55
CA SER A 268 13.73 6.02 5.89
C SER A 268 14.97 5.11 5.88
N ILE A 269 15.06 4.16 4.94
CA ILE A 269 16.28 3.39 4.67
C ILE A 269 17.40 4.32 4.18
N ARG A 270 17.13 5.21 3.22
CA ARG A 270 18.08 6.23 2.75
C ARG A 270 18.69 7.01 3.89
N ASP A 271 17.84 7.43 4.82
CA ASP A 271 18.22 8.26 5.97
C ASP A 271 18.77 7.43 7.15
N ASN A 272 18.93 6.11 6.99
CA ASN A 272 19.37 5.14 8.01
C ASN A 272 18.49 5.08 9.27
N ASN A 273 17.22 5.46 9.15
CA ASN A 273 16.22 5.34 10.21
C ASN A 273 15.55 3.95 10.22
N LEU A 274 15.61 3.22 9.11
CA LEU A 274 15.15 1.84 8.98
C LEU A 274 16.27 0.90 8.50
N ASP A 275 16.18 -0.35 8.93
CA ASP A 275 17.10 -1.43 8.53
C ASP A 275 16.49 -2.30 7.43
N LEU A 276 15.19 -2.51 7.50
CA LEU A 276 14.40 -3.31 6.56
C LEU A 276 13.14 -2.54 6.17
N GLY A 277 12.65 -2.80 4.97
CA GLY A 277 11.41 -2.19 4.49
C GLY A 277 10.64 -3.14 3.59
N MET A 278 9.32 -3.21 3.80
CA MET A 278 8.40 -3.75 2.81
C MET A 278 8.04 -2.67 1.80
N THR A 279 8.06 -2.99 0.52
CA THR A 279 7.78 -2.01 -0.53
C THR A 279 7.24 -2.70 -1.78
N VAL A 280 6.47 -1.95 -2.55
CA VAL A 280 6.09 -2.34 -3.91
C VAL A 280 7.36 -2.25 -4.77
N HIS A 281 7.61 -3.26 -5.60
CA HIS A 281 8.82 -3.33 -6.44
C HIS A 281 9.04 -2.08 -7.33
N ALA A 282 7.97 -1.53 -7.91
CA ALA A 282 8.07 -0.38 -8.82
C ALA A 282 8.66 0.89 -8.13
N PRO A 283 8.15 1.37 -6.98
CA PRO A 283 8.80 2.41 -6.20
C PRO A 283 10.26 2.11 -5.82
N ALA A 284 10.60 0.86 -5.51
CA ALA A 284 11.99 0.50 -5.23
C ALA A 284 12.89 0.66 -6.46
N GLN A 285 12.40 0.27 -7.64
CA GLN A 285 13.13 0.45 -8.90
C GLN A 285 13.34 1.93 -9.22
N ASP A 286 12.31 2.75 -9.00
CA ASP A 286 12.41 4.19 -9.21
C ASP A 286 13.31 4.87 -8.18
N ALA A 287 13.33 4.40 -6.92
CA ALA A 287 14.25 4.88 -5.89
C ALA A 287 15.72 4.62 -6.26
N VAL A 288 16.05 3.41 -6.69
CA VAL A 288 17.42 3.05 -7.11
C VAL A 288 17.82 3.79 -8.38
N ALA A 289 16.88 4.02 -9.31
CA ALA A 289 17.15 4.69 -10.57
C ALA A 289 17.06 6.23 -10.51
N GLY A 290 16.64 6.79 -9.38
CA GLY A 290 16.39 8.24 -9.23
C GLY A 290 15.31 8.76 -10.17
N ARG A 291 14.17 8.08 -10.28
CA ARG A 291 13.04 8.43 -11.15
C ARG A 291 11.75 8.68 -10.35
N GLY A 292 10.75 9.25 -11.02
CA GLY A 292 9.44 9.49 -10.43
C GLY A 292 9.53 10.38 -9.19
N GLU A 293 9.00 9.91 -8.06
CA GLU A 293 9.06 10.59 -6.76
C GLU A 293 10.51 10.78 -6.24
N PHE A 294 11.47 10.07 -6.82
CA PHE A 294 12.89 10.08 -6.45
C PHE A 294 13.77 10.83 -7.46
N ASP A 295 13.21 11.66 -8.35
CA ASP A 295 14.00 12.46 -9.30
C ASP A 295 15.02 13.35 -8.57
N GLY A 296 16.31 13.20 -8.90
CA GLY A 296 17.42 13.85 -8.22
C GLY A 296 17.70 13.36 -6.79
N MET A 297 17.05 12.29 -6.34
CA MET A 297 17.12 11.73 -4.98
C MET A 297 17.29 10.20 -5.00
N GLU A 298 18.23 9.69 -5.81
CA GLU A 298 18.53 8.25 -5.87
C GLU A 298 18.86 7.68 -4.48
N ILE A 299 18.44 6.43 -4.24
CA ILE A 299 18.69 5.72 -3.00
C ILE A 299 19.68 4.60 -3.27
N GLY A 300 20.94 4.82 -2.86
CA GLY A 300 22.05 3.90 -3.11
C GLY A 300 22.27 2.83 -2.03
N ASN A 301 21.63 2.94 -0.87
CA ASN A 301 21.83 2.04 0.27
C ASN A 301 20.65 1.10 0.51
N VAL A 302 19.96 0.68 -0.56
CA VAL A 302 18.85 -0.28 -0.51
C VAL A 302 19.17 -1.49 -1.38
N ALA A 303 18.88 -2.69 -0.89
CA ALA A 303 19.09 -3.93 -1.62
C ALA A 303 17.90 -4.89 -1.50
N PHE A 304 17.55 -5.57 -2.58
CA PHE A 304 16.54 -6.62 -2.61
C PHE A 304 16.97 -7.81 -1.75
N ILE A 305 16.07 -8.30 -0.90
CA ILE A 305 16.24 -9.53 -0.11
C ILE A 305 15.33 -10.64 -0.63
N GLY A 306 14.09 -10.34 -1.00
CA GLY A 306 13.18 -11.38 -1.50
C GLY A 306 11.80 -10.86 -1.86
N HIS A 307 11.13 -11.58 -2.76
CA HIS A 307 9.69 -11.45 -2.99
C HIS A 307 8.91 -11.88 -1.76
N ILE A 308 7.79 -11.22 -1.50
CA ILE A 308 6.86 -11.56 -0.42
C ILE A 308 5.55 -12.12 -1.00
N TYR A 309 4.81 -11.32 -1.76
CA TYR A 309 3.53 -11.71 -2.35
C TYR A 309 3.12 -10.80 -3.52
N PRO A 310 2.26 -11.24 -4.45
CA PRO A 310 1.62 -10.35 -5.42
C PRO A 310 0.60 -9.45 -4.71
N GLU A 311 0.70 -8.14 -4.90
CA GLU A 311 -0.20 -7.16 -4.30
C GLU A 311 -1.09 -6.49 -5.35
N VAL A 312 -2.37 -6.41 -5.02
CA VAL A 312 -3.46 -6.11 -5.94
C VAL A 312 -4.12 -4.81 -5.54
N ILE A 313 -4.43 -3.98 -6.53
CA ILE A 313 -5.16 -2.74 -6.31
C ILE A 313 -6.63 -3.08 -6.07
N GLN A 314 -7.19 -2.56 -4.99
CA GLN A 314 -8.55 -2.81 -4.56
C GLN A 314 -9.22 -1.49 -4.25
N VAL A 315 -10.24 -1.15 -5.06
CA VAL A 315 -11.05 0.07 -4.90
C VAL A 315 -12.33 -0.34 -4.16
N VAL A 316 -12.40 0.01 -2.88
CA VAL A 316 -13.44 -0.44 -1.95
C VAL A 316 -14.49 0.65 -1.76
N THR A 317 -15.76 0.29 -1.87
CA THR A 317 -16.90 1.16 -1.54
C THR A 317 -17.99 0.33 -0.83
N ARG A 318 -19.11 0.97 -0.51
CA ARG A 318 -20.33 0.30 -0.02
C ARG A 318 -21.46 0.50 -1.01
N GLU A 319 -22.38 -0.45 -1.12
CA GLU A 319 -23.52 -0.35 -2.05
C GLU A 319 -24.34 0.93 -1.83
N ARG A 320 -24.47 1.37 -0.57
CA ARG A 320 -25.19 2.60 -0.20
C ARG A 320 -24.59 3.90 -0.77
N SER A 321 -23.33 3.90 -1.23
CA SER A 321 -22.71 5.08 -1.86
C SER A 321 -23.32 5.36 -3.24
N ASN A 322 -23.95 4.35 -3.86
CA ASN A 322 -24.42 4.37 -5.25
C ASN A 322 -23.31 4.61 -6.29
N ILE A 323 -22.03 4.47 -5.92
CA ILE A 323 -20.90 4.56 -6.84
C ILE A 323 -20.60 3.15 -7.37
N ASN A 324 -20.77 2.95 -8.68
CA ASN A 324 -20.57 1.64 -9.32
C ASN A 324 -19.29 1.57 -10.15
N SER A 325 -18.78 2.72 -10.60
CA SER A 325 -17.57 2.83 -11.40
C SER A 325 -16.82 4.12 -11.10
N LEU A 326 -15.51 4.12 -11.26
CA LEU A 326 -14.72 5.36 -11.25
C LEU A 326 -15.16 6.32 -12.37
N SER A 327 -15.69 5.83 -13.49
CA SER A 327 -16.25 6.68 -14.55
C SER A 327 -17.45 7.53 -14.09
N ASP A 328 -18.12 7.17 -13.00
CA ASP A 328 -19.19 7.98 -12.42
C ASP A 328 -18.66 9.30 -11.82
N LEU A 329 -17.37 9.34 -11.45
CA LEU A 329 -16.70 10.49 -10.85
C LEU A 329 -16.25 11.55 -11.89
N ALA A 330 -16.11 11.15 -13.16
CA ALA A 330 -15.65 12.05 -14.23
C ALA A 330 -16.75 12.99 -14.75
N LYS A 331 -18.02 12.69 -14.45
CA LYS A 331 -19.20 13.46 -14.86
C LYS A 331 -19.28 14.78 -14.09
#